data_AF-A0A382MVR4-F1
#
_entry.id   AF-A0A382MVR4-F1
#
_cell.length_a   1.000
_cell.length_b   1.000
_cell.length_c   1.000
_cell.angle_alpha   90.00
_cell.angle_beta   90.00
_cell.angle_gamma   90.00
#
_symmetry.space_group_name_H-M   'P 1'
#
loop_
_entity.id
_entity.type
_entity.pdbx_description
1 polymer ?
#
loop_
_entity_poly.entity_id
_entity_poly.type
_entity_poly.pdbx_seq_one_letter_code
_entity_poly.pdbx_strand_id
1 'polypeptide(L)'
;MVEVQHGRSTENTCQPGAFESFVTCFESANPKPSLAPMADGKKTLFFKRTHFATHLPLGYRYSPSHFWARETEGVLRIGFTKFATRMLGDMVDHGFEIKAGTHIKPGQILGWVEGFKAISDIYSFAEGEFLSTNPE
;
A
#
# COMPACT_ATOMS: atom_id res chain seq x y z
N MET A 1 -7.32 -0.24 7.35
CA MET A 1 -7.16 0.13 5.93
C MET A 1 -7.31 1.64 5.85
N VAL A 2 -6.53 2.31 4.99
CA VAL A 2 -6.48 3.78 4.89
C VAL A 2 -6.55 4.24 3.44
N GLU A 3 -7.11 5.42 3.22
CA GLU A 3 -7.31 6.03 1.91
C GLU A 3 -6.51 7.33 1.78
N VAL A 4 -5.81 7.48 0.65
CA VAL A 4 -4.93 8.61 0.37
C VAL A 4 -5.21 9.12 -1.04
N GLN A 5 -5.36 10.43 -1.20
CA GLN A 5 -5.44 11.06 -2.52
C GLN A 5 -4.06 11.47 -3.00
N HIS A 6 -3.66 11.06 -4.21
CA HIS A 6 -2.45 11.60 -4.82
C HIS A 6 -2.69 13.07 -5.21
N GLY A 7 -1.78 13.96 -4.85
CA GLY A 7 -1.79 15.32 -5.36
C GLY A 7 -1.65 15.30 -6.88
N ARG A 8 -2.59 15.93 -7.61
CA ARG A 8 -2.36 16.24 -9.03
C ARG A 8 -1.17 17.19 -9.10
N SER A 9 -0.03 16.68 -9.58
CA SER A 9 1.06 17.55 -10.03
C SER A 9 0.57 18.29 -11.27
N THR A 10 0.14 19.54 -11.08
CA THR A 10 0.16 20.53 -12.15
C THR A 10 1.57 21.09 -12.20
N GLU A 11 2.24 20.93 -13.33
CA GLU A 11 3.49 21.56 -13.78
C GLU A 11 4.65 20.59 -14.06
N ASN A 12 4.97 20.53 -15.35
CA ASN A 12 6.22 20.01 -15.91
C ASN A 12 7.43 20.71 -15.28
N THR A 13 7.97 20.18 -14.19
CA THR A 13 9.38 20.34 -13.87
C THR A 13 9.86 19.07 -13.18
N CYS A 14 10.64 18.29 -13.94
CA CYS A 14 11.34 17.11 -13.50
C CYS A 14 12.33 17.48 -12.38
N GLN A 15 11.93 17.28 -11.13
CA GLN A 15 12.81 17.12 -9.98
C GLN A 15 12.61 15.68 -9.50
N PRO A 16 13.68 14.89 -9.32
CA PRO A 16 13.54 13.48 -8.93
C PRO A 16 13.07 13.38 -7.47
N GLY A 17 11.75 13.44 -7.28
CA GLY A 17 11.08 13.11 -6.05
C GLY A 17 11.14 11.60 -5.79
N ALA A 18 11.28 11.23 -4.51
CA ALA A 18 11.60 9.88 -4.04
C ALA A 18 10.63 8.75 -4.50
N PHE A 19 9.49 9.08 -5.09
CA PHE A 19 8.52 8.12 -5.61
C PHE A 19 8.89 7.54 -6.99
N GLU A 20 9.40 8.38 -7.91
CA GLU A 20 9.84 7.95 -9.25
C GLU A 20 11.12 7.11 -9.18
N SER A 21 12.01 7.40 -8.23
CA SER A 21 13.31 6.71 -8.10
C SER A 21 13.19 5.25 -7.65
N PHE A 22 12.10 4.88 -6.97
CA PHE A 22 11.85 3.48 -6.61
C PHE A 22 11.18 2.69 -7.74
N VAL A 23 10.36 3.34 -8.57
CA VAL A 23 9.69 2.71 -9.72
C VAL A 23 10.66 2.53 -10.89
N THR A 24 11.48 3.54 -11.19
CA THR A 24 12.40 3.53 -12.35
C THR A 24 13.58 2.58 -12.18
N CYS A 25 14.06 2.35 -10.95
CA CYS A 25 15.11 1.35 -10.70
C CYS A 25 14.60 -0.10 -10.84
N PHE A 26 13.31 -0.33 -10.57
CA PHE A 26 12.69 -1.66 -10.69
C PHE A 26 12.32 -2.01 -12.14
N GLU A 27 12.02 -1.01 -12.98
CA GLU A 27 11.61 -1.20 -14.37
C GLU A 27 12.75 -1.69 -15.29
N SER A 28 14.00 -1.53 -14.86
CA SER A 28 15.20 -2.03 -15.56
C SER A 28 15.37 -3.55 -15.46
N ALA A 29 14.79 -4.20 -14.44
CA ALA A 29 15.12 -5.59 -14.10
C ALA A 29 14.07 -6.64 -14.51
N ASN A 30 12.94 -6.26 -15.13
CA ASN A 30 11.93 -7.24 -15.58
C ASN A 30 11.27 -6.82 -16.91
N PRO A 31 11.24 -7.70 -17.93
CA PRO A 31 10.56 -7.39 -19.18
C PRO A 31 9.05 -7.20 -18.96
N LYS A 32 8.51 -6.10 -19.49
CA LYS A 32 7.08 -5.75 -19.43
C LYS A 32 6.25 -6.84 -20.10
N PRO A 33 5.33 -7.52 -19.39
CA PRO A 33 4.31 -8.32 -20.06
C PRO A 33 3.32 -7.37 -20.74
N SER A 34 3.09 -7.59 -22.04
CA SER A 34 2.13 -6.83 -22.85
C SER A 34 0.73 -6.88 -22.23
N LEU A 35 0.17 -5.74 -21.86
CA LEU A 35 -1.22 -5.61 -21.42
C LEU A 35 -2.14 -5.48 -22.65
N ALA A 36 -2.86 -6.56 -22.98
CA ALA A 36 -4.11 -6.48 -23.73
C ALA A 36 -5.29 -6.23 -22.78
N PRO A 37 -6.39 -5.60 -23.22
CA PRO A 37 -7.49 -5.20 -22.35
C PRO A 37 -8.53 -6.32 -22.12
N MET A 38 -9.07 -6.34 -20.90
CA MET A 38 -10.39 -6.86 -20.45
C MET A 38 -10.63 -8.39 -20.40
N ALA A 39 -10.80 -8.92 -19.17
CA ALA A 39 -11.93 -9.77 -18.73
C ALA A 39 -11.64 -10.37 -17.33
N ASP A 40 -12.70 -10.46 -16.52
CA ASP A 40 -12.75 -10.77 -15.09
C ASP A 40 -12.39 -12.24 -14.75
N GLY A 41 -11.13 -12.48 -14.45
CA GLY A 41 -10.67 -13.64 -13.70
C GLY A 41 -9.61 -13.14 -12.73
N LYS A 42 -9.84 -13.28 -11.41
CA LYS A 42 -8.89 -12.80 -10.39
C LYS A 42 -7.57 -13.59 -10.47
N LYS A 43 -6.69 -13.16 -11.37
CA LYS A 43 -5.35 -13.70 -11.51
C LYS A 43 -4.59 -13.41 -10.21
N THR A 44 -3.91 -14.43 -9.69
CA THR A 44 -3.13 -14.33 -8.47
C THR A 44 -1.71 -14.84 -8.69
N LEU A 45 -0.75 -14.31 -7.92
CA LEU A 45 0.61 -14.82 -7.83
C LEU A 45 0.74 -15.71 -6.61
N PHE A 46 1.28 -16.90 -6.78
CA PHE A 46 1.62 -17.76 -5.65
C PHE A 46 2.88 -17.24 -4.96
N PHE A 47 2.75 -16.84 -3.70
CA PHE A 47 3.85 -16.40 -2.84
C PHE A 47 4.11 -17.45 -1.77
N LYS A 48 5.36 -17.91 -1.64
CA LYS A 48 5.79 -18.86 -0.63
C LYS A 48 7.14 -18.46 -0.04
N ARG A 49 7.22 -18.41 1.29
CA ARG A 49 8.45 -18.28 2.09
C ARG A 49 8.40 -19.28 3.23
N THR A 50 9.46 -20.04 3.46
CA THR A 50 9.63 -21.09 4.50
C THR A 50 8.33 -21.72 5.06
N HIS A 51 7.63 -21.08 6.01
CA HIS A 51 6.41 -21.60 6.66
C HIS A 51 5.11 -20.84 6.34
N PHE A 52 5.11 -20.03 5.28
CA PHE A 52 3.98 -19.24 4.82
C PHE A 52 3.81 -19.35 3.31
N ALA A 53 2.57 -19.59 2.88
CA ALA A 53 2.18 -19.50 1.49
C ALA A 53 0.84 -18.77 1.37
N THR A 54 0.68 -17.97 0.32
CA THR A 54 -0.56 -17.29 -0.02
C THR A 54 -0.64 -17.01 -1.51
N HIS A 55 -1.85 -16.75 -1.99
CA HIS A 55 -2.06 -16.15 -3.29
C HIS A 55 -2.18 -14.62 -3.13
N LEU A 56 -1.49 -13.87 -3.97
CA LEU A 56 -1.48 -12.41 -4.01
C LEU A 56 -2.22 -11.93 -5.28
N PRO A 57 -3.38 -11.26 -5.16
CA PRO A 57 -4.07 -10.71 -6.32
C PRO A 57 -3.22 -9.76 -7.17
N LEU A 58 -3.21 -9.94 -8.50
CA LEU A 58 -2.40 -9.12 -9.42
C LEU A 58 -2.86 -7.66 -9.54
N GLY A 59 -4.10 -7.34 -9.17
CA GLY A 59 -4.63 -5.97 -9.21
C GLY A 59 -4.14 -5.05 -8.08
N TYR A 60 -3.15 -5.47 -7.31
CA TYR A 60 -2.62 -4.76 -6.15
C TYR A 60 -1.11 -4.61 -6.26
N ARG A 61 -0.59 -3.49 -5.78
CA ARG A 61 0.84 -3.28 -5.54
C ARG A 61 1.19 -3.74 -4.13
N TYR A 62 2.37 -4.28 -3.92
CA TYR A 62 2.82 -4.80 -2.62
C TYR A 62 4.13 -4.13 -2.19
N SER A 63 4.26 -3.85 -0.89
CA SER A 63 5.48 -3.26 -0.33
C SER A 63 6.31 -4.28 0.47
N PRO A 64 7.64 -4.07 0.57
CA PRO A 64 8.50 -4.87 1.45
C PRO A 64 8.05 -4.82 2.92
N SER A 65 7.46 -3.71 3.35
CA SER A 65 6.87 -3.52 4.69
C SER A 65 5.50 -4.18 4.85
N HIS A 66 5.16 -5.13 3.99
CA HIS A 66 3.96 -5.98 4.08
C HIS A 66 2.61 -5.26 3.96
N PHE A 67 2.57 -4.16 3.21
CA PHE A 67 1.32 -3.50 2.78
C PHE A 67 0.94 -3.90 1.36
N TRP A 68 -0.35 -3.78 1.05
CA TRP A 68 -0.85 -3.72 -0.31
C TRP A 68 -1.45 -2.34 -0.58
N ALA A 69 -1.42 -1.92 -1.83
CA ALA A 69 -2.06 -0.71 -2.31
C ALA A 69 -2.85 -0.99 -3.60
N ARG A 70 -4.01 -0.36 -3.73
CA ARG A 70 -4.82 -0.37 -4.96
C ARG A 70 -5.36 1.03 -5.19
N GLU A 71 -5.15 1.52 -6.41
CA GLU A 71 -5.69 2.79 -6.84
C GLU A 71 -7.08 2.59 -7.45
N THR A 72 -8.02 3.47 -7.14
CA THR A 72 -9.35 3.52 -7.75
C THR A 72 -9.77 4.98 -7.80
N GLU A 73 -10.06 5.50 -8.99
CA GLU A 73 -10.54 6.88 -9.18
C GLU A 73 -9.60 7.95 -8.58
N GLY A 74 -8.28 7.73 -8.63
CA GLY A 74 -7.27 8.65 -8.06
C GLY A 74 -7.11 8.55 -6.54
N VAL A 75 -7.85 7.64 -5.89
CA VAL A 75 -7.71 7.32 -4.46
C VAL A 75 -6.89 6.05 -4.31
N LEU A 76 -5.82 6.13 -3.55
CA LEU A 76 -4.98 5.00 -3.17
C LEU A 76 -5.52 4.40 -1.86
N ARG A 77 -6.04 3.18 -1.96
CA ARG A 77 -6.49 2.39 -0.82
C ARG A 77 -5.40 1.43 -0.38
N ILE A 78 -5.15 1.38 0.92
CA ILE A 78 -3.98 0.76 1.52
C ILE A 78 -4.38 -0.17 2.65
N GLY A 79 -3.79 -1.36 2.72
CA GLY A 79 -4.01 -2.28 3.82
C GLY A 79 -2.86 -3.25 4.08
N PHE A 80 -2.99 -4.04 5.14
CA PHE A 80 -2.03 -5.08 5.50
C PHE A 80 -2.18 -6.31 4.61
N THR A 81 -1.05 -6.89 4.21
CA THR A 81 -1.04 -8.19 3.54
C THR A 81 -1.47 -9.31 4.49
N LYS A 82 -1.90 -10.45 3.94
CA LYS A 82 -2.19 -11.66 4.72
C LYS A 82 -1.01 -12.11 5.59
N PHE A 83 0.22 -11.82 5.16
CA PHE A 83 1.40 -12.11 5.97
C PHE A 83 1.47 -11.20 7.20
N ALA A 84 1.29 -9.89 7.03
CA ALA A 84 1.29 -8.93 8.13
C ALA A 84 0.24 -9.28 9.19
N THR A 85 -1.01 -9.55 8.77
CA THR A 85 -2.06 -9.92 9.74
C THR A 85 -1.78 -11.22 10.46
N ARG A 86 -1.16 -12.23 9.80
CA ARG A 86 -0.71 -13.46 10.47
C ARG A 86 0.35 -13.19 11.55
N MET A 87 1.24 -12.21 11.32
CA MET A 87 2.29 -11.83 12.28
C MET A 87 1.73 -11.03 13.45
N LEU A 88 0.80 -10.11 13.20
CA LEU A 88 0.07 -9.37 14.25
C LEU A 88 -0.81 -10.28 15.11
N GLY A 89 -1.36 -11.34 14.51
CA GLY A 89 -2.36 -12.19 15.16
C GLY A 89 -3.77 -11.63 14.97
N ASP A 90 -4.69 -12.08 15.82
CA ASP A 90 -6.06 -11.57 15.77
C ASP A 90 -6.08 -10.09 16.14
N MET A 91 -6.86 -9.32 15.39
CA MET A 91 -6.96 -7.87 15.51
C MET A 91 -7.68 -7.50 16.81
N VAL A 92 -7.05 -6.68 17.65
CA VAL A 92 -7.57 -6.27 18.96
C VAL A 92 -8.11 -4.85 18.89
N ASP A 93 -7.24 -3.90 18.55
CA ASP A 93 -7.57 -2.47 18.53
C ASP A 93 -6.67 -1.71 17.55
N HIS A 94 -7.11 -0.56 17.07
CA HIS A 94 -6.31 0.29 16.20
C HIS A 94 -6.70 1.76 16.34
N GLY A 95 -5.73 2.63 16.10
CA GLY A 95 -5.94 4.07 16.16
C GLY A 95 -5.25 4.79 15.01
N PHE A 96 -5.84 5.90 14.58
CA PHE A 96 -5.22 6.83 13.65
C PHE A 96 -5.14 8.22 14.29
N GLU A 97 -3.93 8.76 14.34
CA GLU A 97 -3.66 10.08 14.93
C GLU A 97 -3.83 11.20 13.90
N ILE A 98 -3.78 10.84 12.61
CA ILE A 98 -3.90 11.76 11.50
C ILE A 98 -5.38 12.07 11.19
N LYS A 99 -5.68 13.34 10.91
CA LYS A 99 -7.02 13.78 10.53
C LYS A 99 -7.21 13.73 9.02
N ALA A 100 -8.45 13.51 8.58
CA ALA A 100 -8.84 13.71 7.18
C ALA A 100 -8.43 15.12 6.71
N GLY A 101 -7.93 15.22 5.48
CA GLY A 101 -7.39 16.45 4.90
C GLY A 101 -5.93 16.74 5.24
N THR A 102 -5.28 15.93 6.07
CA THR A 102 -3.88 16.17 6.43
C THR A 102 -2.95 15.72 5.30
N HIS A 103 -2.00 16.57 4.92
CA HIS A 103 -0.94 16.18 4.00
C HIS A 103 0.04 15.22 4.68
N ILE A 104 0.32 14.07 4.06
CA ILE A 104 1.20 13.03 4.59
C ILE A 104 2.42 12.83 3.71
N LYS A 105 3.53 12.38 4.32
CA LYS A 105 4.79 12.07 3.61
C LYS A 105 5.20 10.61 3.84
N PRO A 106 5.96 9.98 2.93
CA PRO A 106 6.55 8.67 3.17
C PRO A 106 7.35 8.63 4.47
N GLY A 107 7.17 7.57 5.26
CA GLY A 107 7.79 7.36 6.57
C GLY A 107 7.05 8.02 7.74
N GLN A 108 6.05 8.86 7.51
CA GLN A 108 5.26 9.48 8.58
C GLN A 108 4.35 8.46 9.28
N ILE A 109 4.32 8.47 10.61
CA ILE A 109 3.38 7.66 11.39
C ILE A 109 1.96 8.23 11.20
N LEU A 110 1.03 7.36 10.81
CA LEU A 110 -0.39 7.66 10.63
C LEU A 110 -1.22 7.21 11.84
N GLY A 111 -0.72 6.23 12.58
CA GLY A 111 -1.45 5.55 13.64
C GLY A 111 -0.76 4.25 14.04
N TRP A 112 -1.52 3.36 14.67
CA TRP A 112 -1.04 2.09 15.18
C TRP A 112 -2.10 1.00 15.07
N VAL A 113 -1.64 -0.25 15.11
CA VAL A 113 -2.46 -1.46 15.05
C VAL A 113 -2.00 -2.41 16.16
N GLU A 114 -2.95 -2.92 16.93
CA GLU A 114 -2.74 -3.92 17.98
C GLU A 114 -3.36 -5.25 17.58
N GLY A 115 -2.54 -6.29 17.60
CA GLY A 115 -2.99 -7.67 17.52
C GLY A 115 -2.54 -8.47 18.73
N PHE A 116 -3.10 -9.67 18.93
CA PHE A 116 -2.76 -10.54 20.08
C PHE A 116 -1.28 -10.90 20.22
N LYS A 117 -0.48 -10.76 19.16
CA LYS A 117 0.94 -11.12 19.19
C LYS A 117 1.87 -9.91 19.20
N ALA A 118 1.43 -8.77 18.69
CA ALA A 118 2.28 -7.61 18.48
C ALA A 118 1.45 -6.33 18.28
N ILE A 119 2.06 -5.20 18.65
CA ILE A 119 1.63 -3.86 18.30
C ILE A 119 2.60 -3.32 17.24
N SER A 120 2.08 -2.62 16.23
CA SER A 120 2.89 -1.99 15.19
C SER A 120 2.37 -0.59 14.85
N ASP A 121 3.29 0.33 14.60
CA ASP A 121 2.95 1.60 13.97
C ASP A 121 2.54 1.38 12.50
N ILE A 122 1.71 2.29 12.01
CA ILE A 122 1.30 2.39 10.62
C ILE A 122 2.04 3.57 10.00
N TYR A 123 2.99 3.28 9.11
CA TYR A 123 3.72 4.31 8.38
C TYR A 123 3.07 4.60 7.02
N SER A 124 3.01 5.87 6.65
CA SER A 124 2.73 6.27 5.28
C SER A 124 3.86 5.83 4.36
N PHE A 125 3.52 5.37 3.17
CA PHE A 125 4.49 5.06 2.11
C PHE A 125 4.24 5.87 0.82
N ALA A 126 3.29 6.79 0.86
CA ALA A 126 2.95 7.68 -0.24
C ALA A 126 2.90 9.13 0.25
N GLU A 127 3.09 10.05 -0.69
CA GLU A 127 2.85 11.46 -0.46
C GLU A 127 1.45 11.81 -0.98
N GLY A 128 0.70 12.61 -0.23
CA GLY A 128 -0.64 13.02 -0.63
C GLY A 128 -1.50 13.49 0.53
N GLU A 129 -2.80 13.57 0.31
CA GLU A 129 -3.78 13.95 1.31
C GLU A 129 -4.42 12.71 1.94
N PHE A 130 -4.39 12.60 3.26
CA PHE A 130 -5.08 11.54 3.99
C PHE A 130 -6.59 11.78 3.95
N LEU A 131 -7.36 10.85 3.37
CA LEU A 131 -8.80 11.02 3.21
C LEU A 131 -9.58 10.43 4.37
N SER A 132 -9.38 9.14 4.63
CA SER A 132 -10.23 8.39 5.54
C SER A 132 -9.58 7.09 6.00
N THR A 133 -10.12 6.54 7.07
CA THR A 133 -9.90 5.16 7.50
C THR A 133 -11.08 4.31 7.06
N ASN A 134 -10.92 3.00 7.05
CA ASN A 134 -12.08 2.12 6.85
C ASN A 134 -13.13 2.42 7.94
N PRO A 135 -14.42 2.58 7.58
CA PRO A 135 -15.48 2.65 8.57
C PRO A 135 -15.51 1.37 9.41
N GLU A 136 -15.89 1.49 10.69
CA GLU A 136 -16.17 0.34 11.56
C GLU A 136 -17.34 -0.50 11.06
#